data_AF-A0A644XF85-F1
#
_entry.id   AF-A0A644XF85-F1
#
_cell.length_a   1.000
_cell.length_b   1.000
_cell.length_c   1.000
_cell.angle_alpha   90.00
_cell.angle_beta   90.00
_cell.angle_gamma   90.00
#
_symmetry.space_group_name_H-M   'P 1'
#
loop_
_entity.id
_entity.type
_entity.pdbx_description
1 polymer ?
#
loop_
_entity_poly.entity_id
_entity_poly.type
_entity_poly.pdbx_seq_one_letter_code
_entity_poly.pdbx_strand_id
1 'polypeptide(L)'
;MLSWIIYLLLGNWIASEMSRYFISTMVVTIYSEVLARIEKTPTTTFLTSSVVPLIPGRALYFTMNYAVNGMMDEFLSNGSHTVGYAAAIAAGIMAGSSLFRISRAVEQKLKNLPLD
;
A
#
# COMPACT_ATOMS: atom_id res chain seq x y z
N MET A 1 11.56 2.93 0.68
CA MET A 1 12.20 2.44 1.93
C MET A 1 11.23 2.48 3.13
N LEU A 2 10.46 3.56 3.31
CA LEU A 2 9.52 3.69 4.43
C LEU A 2 8.49 2.55 4.53
N SER A 3 7.92 2.12 3.41
CA SER A 3 6.96 1.00 3.33
C SER A 3 7.47 -0.31 3.92
N TRP A 4 8.73 -0.65 3.64
CA TRP A 4 9.35 -1.87 4.11
C TRP A 4 9.52 -1.85 5.64
N ILE A 5 9.95 -0.72 6.19
CA ILE A 5 10.10 -0.54 7.63
C ILE A 5 8.73 -0.71 8.32
N ILE A 6 7.69 -0.06 7.81
CA ILE A 6 6.33 -0.18 8.36
C ILE A 6 5.85 -1.65 8.28
N TYR A 7 6.09 -2.31 7.14
CA TYR A 7 5.72 -3.71 6.95
C TYR A 7 6.41 -4.64 7.95
N LEU A 8 7.71 -4.43 8.23
CA LEU A 8 8.46 -5.21 9.22
C LEU A 8 7.97 -4.95 10.64
N LEU A 9 7.73 -3.68 11.01
CA LEU A 9 7.22 -3.32 12.34
C LEU A 9 5.85 -3.95 12.61
N LEU A 10 4.96 -3.96 11.61
CA LEU A 10 3.66 -4.61 11.71
C LEU A 10 3.76 -6.13 11.85
N GLY A 11 4.87 -6.74 11.42
CA GLY A 11 5.11 -8.17 11.57
C GLY A 11 5.18 -8.66 13.02
N ASN A 12 5.45 -7.77 13.97
CA ASN A 12 5.44 -8.11 15.40
C ASN A 12 4.03 -8.23 15.98
N TRP A 13 3.02 -7.65 15.32
CA TRP A 13 1.67 -7.53 15.86
C TRP A 13 0.61 -8.22 15.00
N ILE A 14 0.85 -8.32 13.69
CA ILE A 14 -0.12 -8.83 12.72
C ILE A 14 0.49 -10.06 12.03
N ALA A 15 -0.13 -11.23 12.22
CA ALA A 15 0.30 -12.46 11.56
C ALA A 15 -0.05 -12.49 10.05
N SER A 16 -1.15 -11.83 9.66
CA SER A 16 -1.61 -11.81 8.26
C SER A 16 -0.73 -10.91 7.38
N GLU A 17 -0.04 -11.50 6.41
CA GLU A 17 0.76 -10.75 5.43
C GLU A 17 -0.08 -9.78 4.60
N MET A 18 -1.29 -10.19 4.21
CA MET A 18 -2.19 -9.37 3.40
C MET A 18 -2.59 -8.08 4.13
N SER A 19 -2.90 -8.18 5.43
CA SER A 19 -3.21 -7.03 6.27
C SER A 19 -1.99 -6.12 6.45
N ARG A 20 -0.79 -6.68 6.59
CA ARG A 20 0.46 -5.91 6.67
C ARG A 20 0.73 -5.13 5.38
N TYR A 21 0.50 -5.74 4.22
CA TYR A 21 0.62 -5.05 2.93
C TYR A 21 -0.37 -3.90 2.82
N PHE A 22 -1.65 -4.13 3.14
CA PHE A 22 -2.70 -3.12 3.09
C PHE A 22 -2.42 -1.91 4.00
N ILE A 23 -2.05 -2.16 5.27
CA ILE A 23 -1.79 -1.08 6.23
C ILE A 23 -0.51 -0.33 5.85
N SER A 24 0.54 -1.05 5.45
CA SER A 24 1.80 -0.41 5.04
C SER A 24 1.60 0.51 3.83
N THR A 25 0.90 0.07 2.78
CA THR A 25 0.63 0.94 1.62
C THR A 25 -0.27 2.11 1.97
N MET A 26 -1.27 1.93 2.83
CA MET A 26 -2.14 3.02 3.28
C MET A 26 -1.34 4.13 3.98
N VAL A 27 -0.50 3.77 4.95
CA VAL A 27 0.31 4.73 5.71
C VAL A 27 1.30 5.46 4.79
N VAL A 28 1.96 4.73 3.90
CA VAL A 28 2.91 5.30 2.93
C VAL A 28 2.22 6.23 1.93
N THR A 29 0.99 5.91 1.54
CA THR A 29 0.20 6.76 0.64
C THR A 29 -0.14 8.08 1.31
N ILE A 30 -0.64 8.04 2.55
CA ILE A 30 -0.91 9.25 3.34
C ILE A 30 0.37 10.08 3.50
N TYR A 31 1.48 9.44 3.86
CA TYR A 31 2.78 10.11 3.99
C TYR A 31 3.23 10.77 2.69
N SER A 32 3.09 10.06 1.56
CA SER A 32 3.43 10.56 0.23
C SER A 32 2.57 11.77 -0.15
N GLU A 33 1.28 11.74 0.21
CA GLU A 33 0.38 12.87 -0.03
C GLU A 33 0.74 14.09 0.82
N VAL A 34 1.09 13.91 2.09
CA VAL A 34 1.58 15.00 2.96
C VAL A 34 2.82 15.66 2.35
N LEU A 35 3.85 14.86 2.02
CA LEU A 35 5.09 15.38 1.46
C LEU A 35 4.88 16.07 0.11
N ALA A 36 4.06 15.50 -0.76
CA ALA A 36 3.74 16.09 -2.06
C ALA A 36 3.10 17.49 -1.95
N ARG A 37 2.31 17.74 -0.89
CA ARG A 37 1.74 19.07 -0.63
C ARG A 37 2.78 20.06 -0.10
N ILE A 38 3.75 19.60 0.68
CA ILE A 38 4.84 20.43 1.18
C ILE A 38 5.77 20.83 0.02
N GLU A 39 6.19 19.85 -0.77
CA GLU A 39 7.13 20.03 -1.89
C GLU A 39 6.47 20.52 -3.19
N LYS A 40 5.14 20.68 -3.22
CA LYS A 40 4.36 21.13 -4.39
C LYS A 40 4.60 20.29 -5.66
N THR A 41 4.80 18.99 -5.48
CA THR A 41 5.05 18.03 -6.57
C THR A 41 3.96 16.95 -6.63
N PRO A 42 3.89 16.17 -7.73
CA PRO A 42 2.93 15.06 -7.81
C PRO A 42 3.17 13.98 -6.74
N THR A 43 2.11 13.50 -6.09
CA THR A 43 2.15 12.40 -5.10
C THR A 43 2.81 11.14 -5.65
N THR A 44 2.63 10.87 -6.94
CA THR A 44 3.13 9.67 -7.63
C THR A 44 4.65 9.54 -7.56
N THR A 45 5.40 10.64 -7.44
CA THR A 45 6.87 10.64 -7.30
C THR A 45 7.31 9.98 -6.00
N PHE A 46 6.69 10.37 -4.87
CA PHE A 46 6.97 9.79 -3.56
C PHE A 46 6.37 8.40 -3.40
N LEU A 47 5.18 8.18 -3.95
CA LEU A 47 4.47 6.91 -3.83
C LEU A 47 5.21 5.79 -4.57
N THR A 48 5.62 6.01 -5.83
CA THR A 48 6.30 4.98 -6.64
C THR A 48 7.59 4.52 -5.98
N SER A 49 8.46 5.45 -5.57
CA SER A 49 9.73 5.13 -4.89
C SER A 49 9.51 4.43 -3.54
N SER A 50 8.40 4.72 -2.87
CA SER A 50 8.06 4.10 -1.60
C SER A 50 7.42 2.73 -1.74
N VAL A 51 6.60 2.46 -2.76
CA VAL A 51 5.88 1.18 -2.91
C VAL A 51 6.76 0.06 -3.48
N VAL A 52 7.78 0.39 -4.31
CA VAL A 52 8.65 -0.62 -4.96
C VAL A 52 9.20 -1.70 -4.02
N PRO A 53 9.76 -1.38 -2.83
CA PRO A 53 10.29 -2.39 -1.91
C PRO A 53 9.22 -3.31 -1.31
N LEU A 54 7.95 -2.91 -1.35
CA LEU A 54 6.85 -3.66 -0.79
C LEU A 54 6.25 -4.66 -1.80
N ILE A 55 6.67 -4.62 -3.06
CA ILE A 55 6.21 -5.58 -4.07
C ILE A 55 6.75 -6.98 -3.71
N PRO A 56 5.88 -8.00 -3.56
CA PRO A 56 6.27 -9.34 -3.15
C PRO A 56 6.94 -10.10 -4.30
N GLY A 57 8.19 -9.73 -4.63
CA GLY A 57 8.93 -10.31 -5.77
C GLY A 57 9.13 -11.82 -5.68
N ARG A 58 9.32 -12.35 -4.46
CA ARG A 58 9.45 -13.79 -4.22
C ARG A 58 8.16 -14.55 -4.57
N ALA A 59 7.01 -14.06 -4.12
CA ALA A 59 5.73 -14.68 -4.39
C ALA A 59 5.44 -14.70 -5.90
N LEU A 60 5.65 -13.56 -6.57
CA LEU A 60 5.56 -13.43 -8.03
C LEU A 60 6.47 -14.42 -8.77
N TYR A 61 7.75 -14.50 -8.36
CA TYR A 61 8.72 -15.40 -8.99
C TYR A 61 8.28 -16.87 -8.88
N PHE A 62 7.90 -17.32 -7.68
CA PHE A 62 7.50 -18.72 -7.50
C PHE A 62 6.19 -19.06 -8.21
N THR A 63 5.20 -18.15 -8.22
CA THR A 63 3.98 -18.35 -9.01
C THR A 63 4.32 -18.56 -10.48
N MET A 64 5.15 -17.71 -11.06
CA MET A 64 5.56 -17.87 -12.46
C MET A 64 6.36 -19.16 -12.69
N ASN A 65 7.26 -19.50 -11.76
CA ASN A 65 8.02 -20.73 -11.84
C ASN A 65 7.13 -21.97 -11.84
N TYR A 66 6.11 -22.04 -10.97
CA TYR A 66 5.16 -23.16 -10.95
C TYR A 66 4.35 -23.24 -12.25
N ALA A 67 3.94 -22.09 -12.81
CA ALA A 67 3.24 -22.04 -14.11
C ALA A 67 4.08 -22.63 -15.24
N VAL A 68 5.36 -22.26 -15.33
CA VAL A 68 6.28 -22.73 -16.38
C VAL A 68 6.61 -24.21 -16.24
N ASN A 69 6.72 -24.72 -15.01
CA ASN A 69 7.01 -26.14 -14.75
C ASN A 69 5.77 -27.04 -14.82
N GLY A 70 4.58 -26.51 -15.16
CA GLY A 70 3.35 -27.30 -15.25
C GLY A 70 2.77 -27.73 -13.89
N MET A 71 3.25 -27.15 -12.78
CA MET A 71 2.82 -27.42 -11.41
C MET A 71 1.57 -26.61 -11.09
N MET A 72 0.41 -27.06 -11.58
CA MET A 72 -0.83 -26.28 -11.58
C MET A 72 -1.40 -26.07 -10.16
N ASP A 73 -1.29 -27.06 -9.27
CA ASP A 73 -1.82 -26.96 -7.91
C ASP A 73 -1.08 -25.88 -7.10
N GLU A 74 0.25 -25.87 -7.17
CA GLU A 74 1.10 -24.87 -6.54
C GLU A 74 0.96 -23.50 -7.21
N PHE A 75 0.79 -23.46 -8.53
CA PHE A 75 0.51 -22.23 -9.27
C PHE A 75 -0.78 -21.57 -8.78
N LEU A 76 -1.88 -22.33 -8.67
CA LEU A 76 -3.16 -21.80 -8.21
C LEU A 76 -3.09 -21.36 -6.75
N SER A 77 -2.47 -22.17 -5.89
CA SER A 77 -2.28 -21.85 -4.48
C SER A 77 -1.46 -20.56 -4.31
N ASN A 78 -0.21 -20.53 -4.79
CA ASN A 78 0.67 -19.38 -4.62
C ASN A 78 0.24 -18.16 -5.47
N GLY A 79 -0.39 -18.42 -6.61
CA GLY A 79 -0.99 -17.39 -7.47
C GLY A 79 -2.12 -16.65 -6.78
N SER A 80 -3.00 -17.35 -6.07
CA SER A 80 -4.08 -16.72 -5.31
C SER A 80 -3.53 -15.78 -4.21
N HIS A 81 -2.48 -16.20 -3.50
CA HIS A 81 -1.78 -15.37 -2.53
C HIS A 81 -1.15 -14.13 -3.18
N THR A 82 -0.47 -14.32 -4.30
CA THR A 82 0.19 -13.24 -5.04
C THR A 82 -0.80 -12.19 -5.53
N VAL A 83 -1.94 -12.62 -6.09
CA VAL A 83 -3.04 -11.73 -6.48
C VAL A 83 -3.63 -11.04 -5.25
N GLY A 84 -3.80 -11.77 -4.14
CA GLY A 84 -4.24 -11.21 -2.86
C GLY A 84 -3.32 -10.09 -2.36
N TYR A 85 -2.00 -10.26 -2.42
CA TYR A 85 -1.06 -9.21 -2.05
C TYR A 85 -1.15 -7.99 -2.98
N ALA A 86 -1.26 -8.20 -4.29
CA ALA A 86 -1.44 -7.10 -5.25
C ALA A 86 -2.75 -6.33 -4.98
N ALA A 87 -3.85 -7.05 -4.70
CA ALA A 87 -5.13 -6.46 -4.35
C ALA A 87 -5.06 -5.66 -3.05
N ALA A 88 -4.39 -6.20 -2.02
CA ALA A 88 -4.19 -5.51 -0.74
C ALA A 88 -3.36 -4.22 -0.89
N ILE A 89 -2.30 -4.27 -1.70
CA ILE A 89 -1.47 -3.09 -2.02
C ILE A 89 -2.32 -2.02 -2.69
N ALA A 90 -3.05 -2.39 -3.76
CA ALA A 90 -3.91 -1.46 -4.49
C ALA A 90 -5.03 -0.88 -3.62
N ALA A 91 -5.69 -1.73 -2.82
CA ALA A 91 -6.72 -1.31 -1.88
C ALA A 91 -6.19 -0.34 -0.82
N GLY A 92 -4.99 -0.59 -0.28
CA GLY A 92 -4.38 0.31 0.71
C GLY A 92 -4.02 1.67 0.11
N ILE A 93 -3.58 1.73 -1.15
CA ILE A 93 -3.36 3.01 -1.87
C ILE A 93 -4.67 3.77 -2.06
N MET A 94 -5.73 3.09 -2.52
CA MET A 94 -7.06 3.73 -2.70
C MET A 94 -7.64 4.22 -1.38
N ALA A 95 -7.51 3.43 -0.31
CA ALA A 95 -8.00 3.79 1.01
C ALA A 95 -7.19 4.95 1.61
N GLY A 96 -5.85 4.92 1.51
CA GLY A 96 -4.98 5.98 2.01
C GLY A 96 -5.24 7.32 1.33
N SER A 97 -5.41 7.32 0.00
CA SER A 97 -5.74 8.53 -0.76
C SER A 97 -7.14 9.07 -0.45
N SER A 98 -8.13 8.18 -0.31
CA SER A 98 -9.48 8.56 0.08
C SER A 98 -9.52 9.19 1.47
N LEU A 99 -8.83 8.58 2.44
CA LEU A 99 -8.72 9.11 3.80
C LEU A 99 -8.06 10.49 3.82
N PHE A 100 -6.95 10.66 3.12
CA PHE A 100 -6.27 11.96 3.05
C PHE A 100 -7.18 13.04 2.45
N ARG A 101 -7.89 12.74 1.36
CA ARG A 101 -8.82 13.67 0.73
C ARG A 101 -9.96 14.07 1.67
N ILE A 102 -10.52 13.11 2.41
CA ILE A 102 -11.59 13.36 3.39
C ILE A 102 -11.05 14.23 4.53
N SER A 103 -9.91 13.88 5.13
CA SER A 103 -9.30 14.65 6.22
C SER A 103 -9.06 16.11 5.82
N ARG A 104 -8.57 16.35 4.60
CA ARG A 104 -8.38 17.70 4.05
C ARG A 104 -9.68 18.45 3.83
N ALA A 105 -10.71 17.78 3.32
CA ALA A 105 -12.03 18.39 3.13
C ALA A 105 -12.66 18.80 4.47
N VAL A 106 -12.52 17.97 5.50
CA VAL A 106 -12.98 18.26 6.86
C VAL A 106 -12.22 19.45 7.45
N GLU A 107 -10.89 19.48 7.33
CA GLU A 107 -10.05 20.57 7.84
C GLU A 107 -10.41 21.92 7.19
N GLN A 108 -10.66 21.93 5.88
CA GLN A 108 -11.10 23.14 5.17
C GLN A 108 -12.48 23.61 5.63
N LYS A 109 -13.41 22.68 5.86
CA LYS A 109 -14.75 23.01 6.34
C LYS A 109 -14.72 23.60 7.76
N LEU A 110 -13.87 23.06 8.64
CA LEU A 110 -13.68 23.57 10.00
C LEU A 110 -13.05 24.98 10.01
N LYS A 111 -12.06 25.24 9.15
CA LYS A 111 -11.43 26.57 9.03
C LYS A 111 -12.38 27.65 8.50
N ASN A 112 -13.39 27.25 7.73
CA ASN A 112 -14.38 28.15 7.15
C ASN A 112 -15.65 28.26 8.00
N LEU A 113 -15.68 27.66 9.19
CA LEU A 113 -16.81 27.79 10.10
C LEU A 113 -16.80 29.21 10.70
N PRO A 114 -17.91 29.97 10.63
CA PRO A 114 -17.99 31.24 11.33
C PRO A 114 -17.76 31.00 12.83
N LEU A 115 -16.82 31.75 13.41
CA LEU A 115 -16.61 31.81 14.84
C LEU A 115 -17.56 32.89 15.36
N ASP A 116 -18.70 32.48 15.88
CA ASP A 116 -19.67 33.32 16.58
C ASP A 116 -19.06 33.99 17.82
#